data_AF-A0A4Y9ZXJ6-F1
#
_entry.id   AF-A0A4Y9ZXJ6-F1
#
_cell.length_a   1.000
_cell.length_b   1.000
_cell.length_c   1.000
_cell.angle_alpha   90.00
_cell.angle_beta   90.00
_cell.angle_gamma   90.00
#
_symmetry.space_group_name_H-M   'P 1'
#
loop_
_entity.id
_entity.type
_entity.pdbx_description
1 polymer ?
#
loop_
_entity_poly.entity_id
_entity_poly.type
_entity_poly.pdbx_seq_one_letter_code
_entity_poly.pdbx_strand_id
1 'polypeptide(L)' 'MAEALLDQLTSQNMHDLRGVVAVITGGGTGLVLLMATTLVANGADVYIIGPKQDDLDG' A
#
# COMPACT_ATOMS: atom_id res chain seq x y z
N MET A 1 -29.19 -6.75 -6.91
CA MET A 1 -28.14 -7.59 -6.32
C MET A 1 -26.89 -7.66 -7.20
N ALA A 2 -27.01 -7.97 -8.50
CA ALA A 2 -25.85 -8.01 -9.41
C ALA A 2 -25.13 -6.66 -9.59
N GLU A 3 -25.87 -5.54 -9.67
CA GLU A 3 -25.25 -4.21 -9.85
C GLU A 3 -24.36 -3.77 -8.68
N ALA A 4 -24.78 -4.04 -7.44
CA ALA A 4 -23.97 -3.75 -6.26
C ALA A 4 -22.67 -4.58 -6.23
N LEU A 5 -22.72 -5.82 -6.74
CA LEU A 5 -21.52 -6.65 -6.91
C LEU A 5 -20.59 -6.07 -7.98
N LEU A 6 -21.12 -5.63 -9.12
CA LEU A 6 -20.33 -5.02 -10.19
C LEU A 6 -19.66 -3.72 -9.73
N ASP A 7 -20.34 -2.93 -8.91
CA ASP A 7 -19.78 -1.70 -8.33
C ASP A 7 -18.55 -1.99 -7.45
N GLN A 8 -18.58 -3.04 -6.63
CA GLN A 8 -17.44 -3.45 -5.81
C GLN A 8 -16.23 -3.93 -6.62
N LEU A 9 -16.45 -4.36 -7.87
CA LEU A 9 -15.40 -4.85 -8.77
C LEU A 9 -14.79 -3.72 -9.63
N THR A 10 -15.16 -2.47 -9.40
CA THR A 10 -14.46 -1.33 -10.02
C THR A 10 -13.04 -1.21 -9.48
N SER A 11 -12.10 -0.78 -10.31
CA SER A 11 -10.69 -0.62 -9.89
C SER A 11 -10.53 0.26 -8.66
N GLN A 12 -11.35 1.32 -8.53
CA GLN A 12 -11.30 2.21 -7.38
C GLN A 12 -11.70 1.49 -6.08
N ASN A 13 -12.76 0.67 -6.12
CA ASN A 13 -13.23 -0.07 -4.95
C ASN A 13 -12.33 -1.26 -4.62
N MET A 14 -11.81 -1.97 -5.63
CA MET A 14 -10.90 -3.10 -5.43
C MET A 14 -9.55 -2.69 -4.80
N HIS A 15 -9.10 -1.46 -5.07
CA HIS A 15 -7.85 -0.92 -4.55
C HIS A 15 -8.08 0.15 -3.47
N ASP A 16 -9.29 0.30 -2.92
CA ASP A 16 -9.49 1.16 -1.77
C ASP A 16 -8.91 0.50 -0.52
N LEU A 17 -7.76 1.00 -0.07
CA LEU A 17 -7.03 0.46 1.08
C LEU A 17 -7.18 1.34 2.33
N ARG A 18 -8.14 2.27 2.36
CA ARG A 18 -8.40 3.09 3.55
C ARG A 18 -8.72 2.20 4.75
N GLY A 19 -8.00 2.44 5.85
CA GLY A 19 -8.11 1.65 7.09
C GLY A 19 -7.33 0.33 7.06
N VAL A 20 -6.56 0.05 6.00
CA VAL A 20 -5.62 -1.08 5.96
C VAL A 20 -4.25 -0.60 6.42
N VAL A 21 -3.63 -1.37 7.31
CA VAL A 21 -2.23 -1.19 7.72
C VAL A 21 -1.36 -2.23 7.03
N ALA A 22 -0.34 -1.78 6.31
CA ALA A 22 0.62 -2.64 5.61
C ALA A 22 2.03 -2.48 6.19
N VAL A 23 2.68 -3.62 6.47
CA VAL A 23 4.09 -3.67 6.90
C VAL A 23 4.92 -4.29 5.78
N ILE A 24 5.91 -3.57 5.29
CA ILE A 24 6.77 -4.00 4.19
C ILE A 24 8.20 -4.12 4.68
N THR A 25 8.84 -5.26 4.44
CA THR A 25 10.25 -5.47 4.74
C THR A 25 11.12 -5.22 3.52
N GLY A 26 12.35 -4.69 3.69
CA GLY A 26 13.36 -4.70 2.63
C GLY A 26 14.02 -3.35 2.28
N GLY A 27 14.07 -2.37 3.20
CA GLY A 27 15.01 -1.25 3.09
C GLY A 27 14.63 -0.13 2.10
N GLY A 28 13.36 0.26 2.04
CA GLY A 28 12.91 1.58 1.52
C GLY A 28 13.18 1.91 0.05
N THR A 29 13.79 1.02 -0.73
CA THR A 29 14.28 1.30 -2.09
C THR A 29 13.72 0.33 -3.13
N GLY A 30 13.93 0.64 -4.42
CA GLY A 30 13.58 -0.25 -5.53
C GLY A 30 12.11 -0.71 -5.51
N LEU A 31 11.89 -2.02 -5.47
CA LEU A 31 10.55 -2.61 -5.43
C LEU A 31 9.79 -2.24 -4.14
N VAL A 32 10.48 -2.12 -3.00
CA VAL A 32 9.85 -1.76 -1.72
C VAL A 32 9.31 -0.34 -1.80
N LEU A 33 10.08 0.60 -2.35
CA LEU A 33 9.62 1.97 -2.54
C LEU A 33 8.39 2.01 -3.46
N LEU A 34 8.43 1.26 -4.56
CA LEU A 34 7.30 1.18 -5.50
C LEU A 34 6.05 0.62 -4.82
N MET A 35 6.17 -0.50 -4.11
CA MET A 35 5.06 -1.12 -3.38
C MET A 35 4.50 -0.18 -2.31
N ALA A 36 5.36 0.44 -1.49
CA ALA A 36 4.94 1.39 -0.47
C ALA A 36 4.18 2.58 -1.09
N THR A 37 4.71 3.14 -2.18
CA THR A 37 4.07 4.26 -2.89
C THR A 37 2.70 3.87 -3.42
N THR A 38 2.56 2.69 -4.03
CA THR A 38 1.27 2.21 -4.52
C THR A 38 0.27 1.99 -3.39
N LEU A 39 0.67 1.42 -2.26
CA LEU A 39 -0.22 1.19 -1.13
C LEU A 39 -0.67 2.50 -0.48
N VAL A 40 0.25 3.45 -0.27
CA VAL A 40 -0.07 4.79 0.24
C VAL A 40 -0.99 5.55 -0.71
N ALA A 41 -0.73 5.51 -2.02
CA ALA A 41 -1.58 6.17 -3.02
C ALA A 41 -3.02 5.64 -3.03
N ASN A 42 -3.21 4.40 -2.56
CA ASN A 42 -4.51 3.74 -2.42
C ASN A 42 -5.12 3.89 -1.01
N GLY A 43 -4.49 4.66 -0.12
CA GLY A 43 -5.03 5.02 1.20
C GLY A 43 -4.64 4.11 2.36
N ALA A 44 -3.70 3.18 2.16
CA ALA A 44 -3.16 2.36 3.24
C ALA A 44 -2.21 3.15 4.14
N ASP A 45 -2.18 2.82 5.43
CA ASP A 45 -1.11 3.20 6.34
C ASP A 45 0.06 2.23 6.17
N VAL A 46 1.24 2.73 5.78
CA VAL A 46 2.38 1.87 5.41
C VAL A 46 3.56 2.09 6.33
N TYR A 47 4.10 0.98 6.86
CA TYR A 47 5.32 0.94 7.66
C TYR A 47 6.39 0.15 6.91
N ILE A 48 7.54 0.76 6.67
CA ILE A 48 8.68 0.09 6.04
C ILE A 48 9.67 -0.30 7.12
N ILE A 49 10.12 -1.56 7.09
CA ILE A 49 11.09 -2.11 8.03
C ILE A 49 12.37 -2.50 7.26
N GLY A 50 13.50 -2.04 7.77
CA GLY A 50 14.83 -2.27 7.21
C GLY A 50 15.88 -2.46 8.31
N PRO A 51 17.08 -2.95 7.95
CA PRO A 51 18.14 -3.22 8.91
C PRO A 51 18.77 -1.95 9.52
N LYS A 52 18.64 -0.80 8.85
CA LYS A 52 19.15 0.50 9.30
C LYS A 52 18.07 1.55 9.09
N GLN A 53 17.82 2.36 10.13
CA GLN A 53 16.82 3.43 10.08
C GLN A 53 17.26 4.56 9.15
N ASP A 54 18.55 4.92 9.17
CA ASP A 54 19.11 5.98 8.32
C ASP A 54 18.86 5.76 6.82
N ASP A 55 18.77 4.51 6.37
CA ASP A 55 18.48 4.16 4.97
C ASP A 55 16.98 4.35 4.62
N LEU A 56 16.11 4.51 5.62
CA LEU A 56 14.66 4.70 5.49
C LEU A 56 14.22 6.16 5.69
N ASP A 57 15.02 6.97 6.38
CA ASP A 57 14.70 8.36 6.74
C ASP A 57 14.99 9.38 5.60
N GLY A 58 15.37 8.88 4.41
CA GLY A 58 15.77 9.66 3.24
C GLY A 58 14.67 10.52 2.62
#